data_AF-A0A1I0WUE4-F1
#
_entry.id   AF-A0A1I0WUE4-F1
#
_cell.length_a   1.000
_cell.length_b   1.000
_cell.length_c   1.000
_cell.angle_alpha   90.00
_cell.angle_beta   90.00
_cell.angle_gamma   90.00
#
_symmetry.space_group_name_H-M   'P 1'
#
loop_
_entity.id
_entity.type
_entity.pdbx_description
1 polymer ?
#
loop_
_entity_poly.entity_id
_entity_poly.type
_entity_poly.pdbx_seq_one_letter_code
_entity_poly.pdbx_strand_id
1 'polypeptide(L)'
;MNNNDIIDLISKCGFYCGSCPDYIQGNCTGCRTAHRKGDCYTFDCVDTQHIDFCGLCINFPCKEIMTRDKATVLDSRWLQWKANKKTLQNKQ
;
A
#
# COMPACT_ATOMS: atom_id res chain seq x y z
N MET A 1 16.27 -3.42 15.25
CA MET A 1 15.47 -2.53 14.38
C MET A 1 14.44 -1.86 15.25
N ASN A 2 14.38 -0.54 15.19
CA ASN A 2 13.30 0.22 15.83
C ASN A 2 12.03 0.07 14.96
N ASN A 3 10.86 0.47 15.47
CA ASN A 3 9.60 0.35 14.73
C ASN A 3 9.56 1.20 13.44
N ASN A 4 10.31 2.31 13.39
CA ASN A 4 10.35 3.19 12.22
C ASN A 4 11.09 2.52 11.05
N ASP A 5 12.17 1.77 11.34
CA ASP A 5 12.93 1.02 10.33
C ASP A 5 12.05 0.01 9.57
N ILE A 6 11.03 -0.55 10.24
CA ILE A 6 10.09 -1.51 9.65
C ILE A 6 9.11 -0.80 8.71
N ILE A 7 8.63 0.39 9.07
CA ILE A 7 7.68 1.16 8.26
C ILE A 7 8.33 1.60 6.94
N ASP A 8 9.61 1.93 6.96
CA ASP A 8 10.36 2.30 5.75
C ASP A 8 10.47 1.15 4.74
N LEU A 9 10.40 -0.10 5.23
CA LEU A 9 10.35 -1.30 4.40
C LEU A 9 8.95 -1.59 3.85
N ILE A 10 7.92 -0.85 4.23
CA ILE A 10 6.57 -0.98 3.65
C ILE A 10 6.41 0.10 2.58
N SER A 11 6.23 -0.33 1.33
CA SER A 11 5.89 0.54 0.21
C SER A 11 4.58 1.28 0.47
N LYS A 12 4.39 2.44 -0.16
CA LYS A 12 3.14 3.22 -0.04
C LYS A 12 1.89 2.41 -0.41
N CYS A 13 2.00 1.47 -1.35
CA CYS A 13 0.90 0.56 -1.71
C CYS A 13 0.68 -0.62 -0.74
N GLY A 14 1.53 -0.80 0.27
CA GLY A 14 1.47 -1.87 1.27
C GLY A 14 2.37 -3.08 0.98
N PHE A 15 3.16 -3.07 -0.11
CA PHE A 15 4.11 -4.13 -0.40
C PHE A 15 5.33 -4.07 0.54
N TYR A 16 5.78 -5.21 1.07
CA TYR A 16 6.92 -5.26 1.97
C TYR A 16 8.24 -5.45 1.20
N CYS A 17 9.01 -4.36 1.06
CA CYS A 17 10.32 -4.32 0.41
C CYS A 17 11.33 -5.27 1.06
N GLY A 18 11.21 -5.56 2.36
CA GLY A 18 12.08 -6.52 3.05
C GLY A 18 11.96 -7.97 2.53
N SER A 19 10.95 -8.27 1.69
CA SER A 19 10.82 -9.55 0.98
C SER A 19 11.22 -9.50 -0.49
N CYS A 20 11.65 -8.33 -1.00
CA CYS A 20 11.96 -8.13 -2.41
C CYS A 20 13.45 -8.41 -2.70
N PRO A 21 13.79 -9.39 -3.56
CA PRO A 21 15.18 -9.69 -3.90
C PRO A 21 15.93 -8.48 -4.46
N ASP A 22 15.31 -7.69 -5.34
CA ASP A 22 15.96 -6.52 -5.95
C ASP A 22 16.27 -5.42 -4.94
N TYR A 23 15.39 -5.21 -3.96
CA TYR A 23 15.65 -4.26 -2.86
C TYR A 23 16.78 -4.76 -1.95
N ILE A 24 16.74 -6.04 -1.57
CA ILE A 24 17.77 -6.66 -0.72
C ILE A 24 19.15 -6.63 -1.40
N GLN A 25 19.20 -6.79 -2.73
CA GLN A 25 20.43 -6.76 -3.52
C GLN A 25 20.90 -5.33 -3.85
N GLY A 26 20.11 -4.30 -3.54
CA GLY A 26 20.44 -2.90 -3.84
C GLY A 26 20.17 -2.48 -5.29
N ASN A 27 19.51 -3.31 -6.09
CA ASN A 27 19.10 -3.00 -7.47
C ASN A 27 17.86 -2.08 -7.52
N CYS A 28 17.13 -1.98 -6.40
CA CYS A 28 15.97 -1.12 -6.23
C CYS A 28 16.10 -0.29 -4.95
N THR A 29 15.87 1.01 -5.02
CA THR A 29 15.92 1.91 -3.86
C THR A 29 14.62 1.94 -3.05
N GLY A 30 13.58 1.22 -3.49
CA GLY A 30 12.26 1.19 -2.88
C GLY A 30 11.39 2.40 -3.28
N CYS A 31 10.06 2.24 -3.25
CA CYS A 31 9.17 3.25 -3.82
C CYS A 31 9.26 4.62 -3.14
N ARG A 32 9.56 4.66 -1.83
CA ARG A 32 9.69 5.88 -1.02
C ARG A 32 10.82 6.78 -1.52
N THR A 33 11.86 6.18 -2.10
CA THR A 33 13.02 6.89 -2.66
C THR A 33 12.93 7.03 -4.17
N ALA A 34 12.41 6.01 -4.86
CA ALA A 34 12.38 5.95 -6.32
C ALA A 34 11.31 6.86 -6.95
N HIS A 35 10.18 7.07 -6.29
CA HIS A 35 9.05 7.82 -6.86
C HIS A 35 8.99 9.27 -6.36
N ARG A 36 8.48 10.13 -7.24
CA ARG A 36 8.08 11.51 -6.96
C ARG A 36 6.58 11.67 -7.20
N LYS A 37 6.07 12.84 -6.83
CA LYS A 37 4.67 13.19 -7.07
C LYS A 37 4.31 13.01 -8.55
N GLY A 38 3.26 12.24 -8.83
CA GLY A 38 2.78 11.93 -10.17
C GLY A 38 3.25 10.58 -10.74
N ASP A 39 4.28 9.95 -10.17
CA ASP A 39 4.80 8.66 -10.68
C ASP A 39 3.87 7.49 -10.35
N CYS A 40 3.17 7.56 -9.21
CA CYS A 40 2.29 6.52 -8.73
C CYS A 40 1.10 7.12 -7.99
N TYR A 41 -0.11 6.78 -8.43
CA TYR A 41 -1.33 7.25 -7.78
C TYR A 41 -1.36 6.95 -6.27
N THR A 42 -1.03 5.72 -5.88
CA THR A 42 -1.13 5.31 -4.46
C THR A 42 -0.08 5.97 -3.59
N PHE A 43 1.09 6.28 -4.17
CA PHE A 43 2.10 7.10 -3.51
C PHE A 43 1.51 8.47 -3.16
N ASP A 44 0.98 9.17 -4.16
CA ASP A 44 0.38 10.51 -3.99
C ASP A 44 -0.81 10.49 -3.03
N CYS A 45 -1.65 9.45 -3.14
CA CYS A 45 -2.86 9.27 -2.32
C CYS A 45 -2.52 9.09 -0.83
N VAL A 46 -1.48 8.32 -0.54
CA VAL A 46 -1.01 8.05 0.82
C VAL A 46 -0.34 9.28 1.43
N ASP A 47 0.48 9.99 0.66
CA ASP A 47 1.08 11.26 1.08
C ASP A 47 0.03 12.33 1.37
N THR A 48 -0.98 12.46 0.50
CA THR A 48 -2.08 13.42 0.67
C THR A 48 -2.93 13.10 1.91
N GLN A 49 -3.08 11.82 2.25
CA GLN A 49 -3.82 11.39 3.44
C GLN A 49 -2.99 11.40 4.73
N HIS A 50 -1.69 11.71 4.65
CA HIS A 50 -0.76 11.69 5.78
C HIS A 50 -0.76 10.35 6.55
N ILE A 51 -0.81 9.23 5.79
CA ILE A 51 -0.65 7.88 6.33
C ILE A 51 0.61 7.23 5.76
N ASP A 52 1.10 6.17 6.39
CA ASP A 52 2.35 5.54 5.93
C ASP A 52 2.17 4.65 4.70
N PHE A 53 1.06 3.92 4.63
CA PHE A 53 0.75 3.03 3.51
C PHE A 53 -0.76 2.82 3.38
N CYS A 54 -1.19 2.43 2.18
CA CYS A 54 -2.60 2.39 1.79
C CYS A 54 -3.48 1.54 2.74
N GLY A 55 -2.94 0.45 3.30
CA GLY A 55 -3.63 -0.42 4.24
C GLY A 55 -4.06 0.24 5.56
N LEU A 56 -3.47 1.39 5.92
CA LEU A 56 -3.88 2.21 7.07
C LEU A 56 -5.08 3.11 6.80
N CYS A 57 -5.52 3.22 5.53
CA CYS A 57 -6.64 4.07 5.17
C CYS A 57 -7.93 3.56 5.82
N ILE A 58 -8.68 4.46 6.47
CA ILE A 58 -9.97 4.13 7.09
C ILE A 58 -10.98 3.59 6.07
N ASN A 59 -10.84 3.97 4.80
CA ASN A 59 -11.68 3.51 3.70
C ASN A 59 -11.14 2.25 3.01
N PHE A 60 -10.03 1.67 3.47
CA PHE A 60 -9.46 0.49 2.84
C PHE A 60 -10.40 -0.73 2.95
N PRO A 61 -10.56 -1.52 1.86
CA PRO A 61 -10.20 -1.18 0.48
C PRO A 61 -11.19 -0.16 -0.11
N CYS A 62 -10.69 0.96 -0.66
CA CYS A 62 -11.52 2.00 -1.26
C CYS A 62 -11.79 1.71 -2.75
N LYS A 63 -12.70 2.47 -3.37
CA LYS A 63 -13.01 2.30 -4.80
C LYS A 63 -11.76 2.41 -5.69
N GLU A 64 -10.89 3.37 -5.41
CA GLU A 64 -9.71 3.65 -6.23
C GLU A 64 -8.74 2.48 -6.28
N ILE A 65 -8.43 1.85 -5.14
CA ILE A 65 -7.55 0.67 -5.11
C ILE A 65 -8.18 -0.56 -5.80
N MET A 66 -9.52 -0.58 -5.91
CA MET A 66 -10.27 -1.67 -6.54
C MET A 66 -10.36 -1.53 -8.06
N THR A 67 -10.34 -0.30 -8.59
CA THR A 67 -10.66 -0.04 -10.00
C THR A 67 -9.52 0.56 -10.80
N ARG A 68 -8.50 1.14 -10.13
CA ARG A 68 -7.42 1.85 -10.82
C ARG A 68 -6.24 0.93 -11.09
N ASP A 69 -5.79 0.92 -12.33
CA ASP A 69 -4.61 0.17 -12.74
C ASP A 69 -3.38 0.58 -11.94
N LYS A 70 -2.58 -0.42 -11.54
CA LYS A 70 -1.30 -0.25 -10.82
C LYS A 70 -1.43 0.53 -9.50
N ALA A 71 -2.62 0.64 -8.92
CA ALA A 71 -2.81 1.24 -7.59
C ALA A 71 -2.34 0.31 -6.46
N THR A 72 -2.25 -0.98 -6.70
CA THR A 72 -1.78 -1.93 -5.70
C THR A 72 -1.18 -3.17 -6.34
N VAL A 73 -0.39 -3.90 -5.56
CA VAL A 73 0.11 -5.23 -5.88
C VAL A 73 -0.76 -6.34 -5.28
N LEU A 74 -1.77 -5.97 -4.49
CA LEU A 74 -2.65 -6.92 -3.80
C LEU A 74 -3.64 -7.55 -4.78
N ASP A 75 -3.96 -8.82 -4.55
CA ASP A 75 -4.91 -9.57 -5.35
C ASP A 75 -6.33 -8.98 -5.28
N SER A 76 -6.99 -8.88 -6.42
CA SER A 76 -8.31 -8.26 -6.53
C SER A 76 -9.40 -9.07 -5.81
N ARG A 77 -9.30 -10.40 -5.77
CA ARG A 77 -10.27 -11.25 -5.04
C ARG A 77 -10.09 -11.10 -3.54
N TRP A 78 -8.85 -10.97 -3.06
CA TRP A 78 -8.55 -10.68 -1.67
C TRP A 78 -9.13 -9.34 -1.22
N LEU A 79 -8.97 -8.29 -2.05
CA LEU A 79 -9.54 -6.97 -1.76
C LEU A 79 -11.08 -7.04 -1.70
N GLN A 80 -11.72 -7.75 -2.64
CA GLN A 80 -13.17 -7.98 -2.61
C GLN A 80 -13.62 -8.71 -1.33
N TRP A 81 -12.92 -9.78 -0.94
CA TRP A 81 -13.20 -10.50 0.30
C TRP A 81 -13.07 -9.60 1.54
N LYS A 82 -12.03 -8.75 1.59
CA LYS A 82 -11.80 -7.82 2.71
C LYS A 82 -12.91 -6.78 2.80
N ALA A 83 -13.37 -6.25 1.66
CA ALA A 83 -14.49 -5.32 1.59
C ALA A 83 -15.76 -5.95 2.19
N ASN A 84 -16.08 -7.18 1.77
CA ASN A 84 -17.28 -7.90 2.24
C ASN A 84 -17.25 -8.16 3.74
N LYS A 85 -16.09 -8.50 4.32
CA LYS A 85 -15.95 -8.67 5.78
C LYS A 85 -16.23 -7.38 6.55
N LYS A 86 -15.81 -6.23 6.04
CA LYS A 86 -16.05 -4.93 6.67
C LYS A 86 -17.55 -4.61 6.73
N THR A 87 -18.28 -4.95 5.66
CA THR A 87 -19.75 -4.82 5.62
C THR A 87 -20.45 -5.73 6.62
N LEU A 88 -19.92 -6.93 6.88
CA LEU A 88 -20.47 -7.85 7.88
C LEU A 88 -20.20 -7.39 9.32
N GLN A 89 -19.05 -6.77 9.57
CA GLN A 89 -18.70 -6.21 10.88
C GLN A 89 -19.52 -4.96 11.25
N ASN A 90 -19.96 -4.18 10.26
CA ASN A 90 -20.79 -2.99 10.48
C ASN A 90 -22.30 -3.30 10.62
N LYS A 91 -22.69 -4.58 10.64
CA LYS A 91 -24.07 -5.05 10.80
C LYS A 91 -24.31 -5.77 12.13
N GLN A 92 -23.32 -5.79 13.03
CA GLN A 92 -23.42 -6.21 14.43
C GLN A 92 -23.32 -4.99 15.33
#